data_AF-A0A1S1BL84-F1
#
_entry.id   AF-A0A1S1BL84-F1
#
_cell.length_a   1.000
_cell.length_b   1.000
_cell.length_c   1.000
_cell.angle_alpha   90.00
_cell.angle_beta   90.00
_cell.angle_gamma   90.00
#
_symmetry.space_group_name_H-M   'P 1'
#
loop_
_entity.id
_entity.type
_entity.pdbx_description
1 polymer ?
#
loop_
_entity_poly.entity_id
_entity_poly.type
_entity_poly.pdbx_seq_one_letter_code
_entity_poly.pdbx_strand_id
1 'polypeptide(L)'
;MRGSKTPGRGSIAGTKDDIVFWVVSKIAYMPAHYRRYALAVLAYAAAFAYILLRWDAIPDPVPVHFNVNGDADGFEPKTLLHATFLITIGIAISISMLACVPPKTLARQTVNVPEDKALPYSETAAARVEKLCDATADFMSKTLLAMAVLFALTNVSMMLPDISLPFWLEIALWIAFTVYIVVVAIRMTTAKDGIEPDEAEQQRNHLLRMQGGMGTYKEPNDPMLAAVLPQAPGKISVNTAHAPGKRYLWRVMTSVVAVLVVCLLFVFI
;
A
#
# COMPACT_ATOMS: atom_id res chain seq x y z
N MET A 1 16.64 52.91 10.99
CA MET A 1 15.77 52.63 9.82
C MET A 1 16.61 52.04 8.69
N ARG A 2 16.44 50.73 8.43
CA ARG A 2 16.88 49.93 7.25
C ARG A 2 16.38 48.52 7.60
N GLY A 3 15.27 48.02 7.08
CA GLY A 3 14.93 47.88 5.67
C GLY A 3 15.01 46.39 5.34
N SER A 4 13.98 45.63 5.71
CA SER A 4 13.84 44.20 5.44
C SER A 4 13.77 43.94 3.93
N LYS A 5 14.64 43.06 3.43
CA LYS A 5 14.45 42.43 2.11
C LYS A 5 14.10 40.96 2.32
N THR A 6 12.81 40.66 2.17
CA THR A 6 12.31 39.32 1.89
C THR A 6 12.88 38.86 0.53
N PRO A 7 13.35 37.60 0.39
CA PRO A 7 13.66 37.05 -0.92
C PRO A 7 12.36 36.80 -1.67
N GLY A 8 12.27 37.35 -2.87
CA GLY A 8 11.11 37.24 -3.74
C GLY A 8 10.82 35.80 -4.14
N ARG A 9 9.52 35.49 -4.25
CA ARG A 9 8.97 34.35 -4.98
C ARG A 9 9.58 34.35 -6.39
N GLY A 10 10.45 33.38 -6.66
CA GLY A 10 10.99 33.14 -7.99
C GLY A 10 9.87 32.82 -8.97
N SER A 11 9.80 33.63 -10.02
CA SER A 11 9.01 33.45 -11.23
C SER A 11 9.24 32.05 -11.83
N ILE A 12 8.16 31.28 -12.02
CA ILE A 12 8.19 30.04 -12.81
C ILE A 12 8.27 30.44 -14.29
N ALA A 13 9.48 30.58 -14.81
CA ALA A 13 9.73 30.68 -16.24
C ALA A 13 9.38 29.32 -16.88
N GLY A 14 8.29 29.24 -17.66
CA GLY A 14 8.21 29.85 -18.98
C GLY A 14 8.46 28.95 -20.20
N THR A 15 8.94 27.70 -20.06
CA THR A 15 9.03 26.78 -21.22
C THR A 15 8.55 25.35 -20.87
N LYS A 16 8.10 24.59 -21.89
CA LYS A 16 7.68 23.18 -21.70
C LYS A 16 8.83 22.33 -21.14
N ASP A 17 10.06 22.63 -21.53
CA ASP A 17 11.25 21.91 -21.08
C ASP A 17 11.56 22.19 -19.61
N ASP A 18 11.33 23.42 -19.13
CA ASP A 18 11.48 23.78 -17.72
C ASP A 18 10.43 23.06 -16.84
N ILE A 19 9.21 22.87 -17.35
CA ILE A 19 8.16 22.13 -16.65
C ILE A 19 8.52 20.64 -16.60
N VAL A 20 8.96 20.05 -17.71
CA VAL A 20 9.37 18.63 -17.74
C VAL A 20 10.56 18.39 -16.82
N PHE A 21 11.58 19.25 -16.84
CA PHE A 21 12.75 19.15 -15.96
C PHE A 21 12.36 19.30 -14.48
N TRP A 22 11.49 20.27 -14.16
CA TRP A 22 11.00 20.46 -12.79
C TRP A 22 10.17 19.26 -12.29
N VAL A 23 9.27 18.72 -13.11
CA VAL A 23 8.47 17.53 -12.77
C VAL A 23 9.36 16.30 -12.59
N VAL A 24 10.29 16.05 -13.51
CA VAL A 24 11.22 14.91 -13.44
C VAL A 24 12.12 15.01 -12.21
N SER A 25 12.63 16.20 -11.90
CA SER A 25 13.44 16.42 -10.70
C SER A 25 12.65 16.16 -9.42
N LYS A 26 11.42 16.68 -9.31
CA LYS A 26 10.51 16.41 -8.17
C LYS A 26 10.23 14.92 -7.99
N ILE A 27 10.02 14.19 -9.08
CA ILE A 27 9.81 12.74 -9.06
C ILE A 27 11.07 12.01 -8.60
N ALA A 28 12.25 12.41 -9.06
CA ALA A 28 13.52 11.81 -8.67
C ALA A 28 13.82 11.94 -7.16
N TYR A 29 13.41 13.04 -6.53
CA TYR A 29 13.59 13.28 -5.09
C TYR A 29 12.50 12.64 -4.21
N MET A 30 11.45 12.04 -4.78
CA MET A 30 10.44 11.34 -3.97
C MET A 30 10.99 10.02 -3.40
N PRO A 31 10.63 9.68 -2.14
CA PRO A 31 10.88 8.35 -1.59
C PRO A 31 10.45 7.25 -2.56
N ALA A 32 11.24 6.18 -2.65
CA ALA A 32 11.07 5.15 -3.68
C ALA A 32 9.65 4.54 -3.72
N HIS A 33 8.97 4.44 -2.57
CA HIS A 33 7.60 3.93 -2.50
C HIS A 33 6.59 4.83 -3.23
N TYR A 34 6.71 6.16 -3.14
CA TYR A 34 5.82 7.08 -3.88
C TYR A 34 6.01 6.97 -5.40
N ARG A 35 7.25 6.80 -5.85
CA ARG A 35 7.54 6.55 -7.28
C ARG A 35 6.85 5.26 -7.75
N ARG A 36 6.87 4.19 -6.95
CA ARG A 36 6.18 2.94 -7.29
C ARG A 36 4.66 3.08 -7.29
N TYR A 37 4.08 3.87 -6.38
CA TYR A 37 2.65 4.18 -6.44
C TYR A 37 2.29 4.92 -7.73
N ALA A 38 3.09 5.93 -8.12
CA ALA A 38 2.87 6.65 -9.37
C ALA A 38 2.99 5.72 -10.60
N LEU A 39 3.98 4.83 -10.61
CA LEU A 39 4.13 3.82 -11.66
C LEU A 39 2.97 2.83 -11.71
N ALA A 40 2.40 2.45 -10.56
CA ALA A 40 1.21 1.59 -10.51
C ALA A 40 -0.01 2.28 -11.13
N VAL A 41 -0.22 3.57 -10.81
CA VAL A 41 -1.27 4.39 -11.44
C VAL A 41 -1.05 4.49 -12.95
N LEU A 42 0.18 4.73 -13.39
CA LEU A 42 0.51 4.80 -14.81
C LEU A 42 0.28 3.46 -15.52
N ALA A 43 0.58 2.33 -14.89
CA ALA A 43 0.31 1.00 -15.45
C ALA A 43 -1.19 0.79 -15.70
N TYR A 44 -2.04 1.09 -14.70
CA TYR A 44 -3.49 1.01 -14.87
C TYR A 44 -4.01 1.98 -15.92
N ALA A 45 -3.55 3.24 -15.90
CA ALA A 45 -3.97 4.26 -16.85
C ALA A 45 -3.56 3.91 -18.29
N ALA A 46 -2.35 3.39 -18.48
CA ALA A 46 -1.87 2.96 -19.79
C ALA A 46 -2.69 1.79 -20.33
N ALA A 47 -2.98 0.78 -19.51
CA ALA A 47 -3.82 -0.35 -19.92
C ALA A 47 -5.25 0.09 -20.23
N PHE A 48 -5.84 0.95 -19.40
CA PHE A 48 -7.17 1.50 -19.64
C PHE A 48 -7.23 2.30 -20.94
N ALA A 49 -6.27 3.20 -21.18
CA ALA A 49 -6.17 3.95 -22.43
C ALA A 49 -5.98 3.01 -23.63
N TYR A 50 -5.18 1.95 -23.48
CA TYR A 50 -4.95 0.98 -24.53
C TYR A 50 -6.23 0.21 -24.90
N ILE A 51 -7.01 -0.22 -23.91
CA ILE A 51 -8.33 -0.84 -24.10
C ILE A 51 -9.27 0.10 -24.87
N LEU A 52 -9.31 1.39 -24.51
CA LEU A 52 -10.14 2.37 -25.22
C LEU A 52 -9.67 2.61 -26.67
N LEU A 53 -8.37 2.70 -26.90
CA LEU A 53 -7.80 2.87 -28.24
C LEU A 53 -8.05 1.64 -29.14
N ARG A 54 -8.20 0.46 -28.53
CA ARG A 54 -8.46 -0.80 -29.22
C ARG A 54 -9.91 -1.26 -29.07
N TRP A 55 -10.82 -0.34 -28.71
CA TRP A 55 -12.20 -0.68 -28.40
C TRP A 55 -12.86 -1.53 -29.48
N ASP A 56 -12.72 -1.16 -30.76
CA ASP A 56 -13.36 -1.87 -31.87
C ASP A 56 -12.83 -3.30 -32.10
N ALA A 57 -11.63 -3.62 -31.61
CA ALA A 57 -11.03 -4.95 -31.72
C ALA A 57 -11.49 -5.91 -30.61
N ILE A 58 -12.12 -5.39 -29.55
CA ILE A 58 -12.63 -6.20 -28.44
C ILE A 58 -13.93 -6.90 -28.90
N PRO A 59 -14.04 -8.23 -28.74
CA PRO A 59 -15.24 -8.98 -29.14
C PRO A 59 -16.47 -8.57 -28.34
N ASP A 60 -17.66 -8.78 -28.92
CA ASP A 60 -18.93 -8.68 -28.23
C ASP A 60 -19.72 -9.98 -28.49
N PRO A 61 -19.92 -10.84 -27.47
CA PRO A 61 -19.65 -10.61 -26.04
C PRO A 61 -18.16 -10.74 -25.65
N VAL A 62 -17.81 -10.20 -24.47
CA VAL A 62 -16.47 -10.30 -23.89
C VAL A 62 -16.34 -11.50 -22.95
N PRO A 63 -15.18 -12.17 -22.89
CA PRO A 63 -14.97 -13.26 -21.93
C PRO A 63 -14.81 -12.71 -20.51
N VAL A 64 -15.48 -13.35 -19.54
CA VAL A 64 -15.40 -13.00 -18.11
C VAL A 64 -15.04 -14.17 -17.21
N HIS A 65 -15.13 -15.40 -17.73
CA HIS A 65 -14.74 -16.62 -17.03
C HIS A 65 -13.96 -17.54 -17.98
N PHE A 66 -13.00 -18.26 -17.42
CA PHE A 66 -12.12 -19.18 -18.13
C PHE A 66 -12.07 -20.52 -17.39
N ASN A 67 -12.14 -21.61 -18.15
CA ASN A 67 -12.03 -22.95 -17.60
C ASN A 67 -10.57 -23.31 -17.26
N VAL A 68 -10.37 -24.52 -16.72
CA VAL A 68 -9.03 -25.02 -16.33
C VAL A 68 -8.06 -25.22 -17.49
N ASN A 69 -8.55 -25.25 -18.73
CA ASN A 69 -7.73 -25.35 -19.94
C ASN A 69 -7.36 -23.97 -20.51
N GLY A 70 -7.93 -22.90 -19.96
CA GLY A 70 -7.75 -21.54 -20.45
C GLY A 70 -8.71 -21.15 -21.58
N ASP A 71 -9.74 -21.93 -21.86
CA ASP A 71 -10.78 -21.54 -22.81
C ASP A 71 -11.84 -20.69 -22.09
N ALA A 72 -12.31 -19.64 -22.75
CA ALA A 72 -13.42 -18.85 -22.24
C ALA A 72 -14.72 -19.67 -22.22
N ASP A 73 -15.35 -19.77 -21.05
CA ASP A 73 -16.60 -20.52 -20.82
C ASP A 73 -17.71 -19.66 -20.18
N GLY A 74 -17.44 -18.38 -19.93
CA GLY A 74 -18.43 -17.38 -19.53
C GLY A 74 -18.23 -16.06 -20.26
N PHE A 75 -19.34 -15.47 -20.72
CA PHE A 75 -19.35 -14.30 -21.59
C PHE A 75 -20.41 -13.30 -21.15
N GLU A 76 -20.10 -12.01 -21.28
CA GLU A 76 -21.00 -10.90 -20.95
C GLU A 76 -21.04 -9.85 -22.08
N PRO A 77 -22.10 -9.03 -22.18
CA PRO A 77 -22.16 -7.95 -23.15
C PRO A 77 -20.96 -7.02 -23.04
N LYS A 78 -20.45 -6.54 -24.17
CA LYS A 78 -19.33 -5.59 -24.20
C LYS A 78 -19.75 -4.24 -23.61
N THR A 79 -19.42 -4.03 -22.35
CA THR A 79 -19.54 -2.75 -21.65
C THR A 79 -18.18 -2.25 -21.21
N LEU A 80 -18.06 -0.96 -20.92
CA LEU A 80 -16.80 -0.41 -20.41
C LEU A 80 -16.36 -1.11 -19.11
N LEU A 81 -17.32 -1.48 -18.26
CA LEU A 81 -17.07 -2.17 -17.00
C LEU A 81 -16.49 -3.57 -17.24
N HIS A 82 -17.12 -4.38 -18.09
CA HIS A 82 -16.63 -5.74 -18.38
C HIS A 82 -15.27 -5.71 -19.09
N ALA A 83 -15.10 -4.77 -20.03
CA ALA A 83 -13.83 -4.60 -20.74
C ALA A 83 -12.66 -4.18 -19.82
N THR A 84 -12.95 -3.53 -18.70
CA THR A 84 -11.92 -2.99 -17.78
C THR A 84 -12.01 -3.57 -16.36
N PHE A 85 -12.67 -4.71 -16.23
CA PHE A 85 -13.03 -5.31 -14.95
C PHE A 85 -11.83 -5.52 -14.03
N LEU A 86 -10.77 -6.16 -14.52
CA LEU A 86 -9.58 -6.46 -13.72
C LEU A 86 -8.76 -5.20 -13.39
N ILE A 87 -8.77 -4.19 -14.27
CA ILE A 87 -8.19 -2.88 -13.95
C ILE A 87 -8.97 -2.24 -12.79
N THR A 88 -10.29 -2.29 -12.83
CA THR A 88 -11.17 -1.70 -11.81
C THR A 88 -11.00 -2.41 -10.45
N ILE A 89 -10.98 -3.74 -10.43
CA ILE A 89 -10.68 -4.53 -9.23
C ILE A 89 -9.27 -4.21 -8.72
N GLY A 90 -8.27 -4.18 -9.61
CA GLY A 90 -6.90 -3.85 -9.26
C GLY A 90 -6.78 -2.48 -8.58
N ILE A 91 -7.49 -1.47 -9.09
CA ILE A 91 -7.55 -0.13 -8.48
C ILE A 91 -8.21 -0.18 -7.09
N ALA A 92 -9.34 -0.89 -6.95
CA ALA A 92 -10.05 -1.00 -5.67
C ALA A 92 -9.18 -1.68 -4.59
N ILE A 93 -8.53 -2.79 -4.94
CA ILE A 93 -7.56 -3.47 -4.05
C ILE A 93 -6.40 -2.53 -3.74
N SER A 94 -5.90 -1.78 -4.73
CA SER A 94 -4.76 -0.88 -4.55
C SER A 94 -5.05 0.25 -3.56
N ILE A 95 -6.23 0.88 -3.69
CA ILE A 95 -6.71 1.90 -2.74
C ILE A 95 -6.85 1.30 -1.35
N SER A 96 -7.38 0.08 -1.25
CA SER A 96 -7.57 -0.57 0.04
C SER A 96 -6.23 -0.87 0.74
N MET A 97 -5.26 -1.39 0.00
CA MET A 97 -3.91 -1.62 0.52
C MET A 97 -3.23 -0.33 0.99
N LEU A 98 -3.40 0.78 0.27
CA LEU A 98 -2.87 2.09 0.68
C LEU A 98 -3.48 2.56 2.00
N ALA A 99 -4.79 2.38 2.21
CA ALA A 99 -5.45 2.70 3.47
C ALA A 99 -4.95 1.82 4.64
N CYS A 100 -4.43 0.63 4.35
CA CYS A 100 -3.82 -0.27 5.33
C CYS A 100 -2.37 0.11 5.71
N VAL A 101 -1.73 1.04 4.99
CA VAL A 101 -0.35 1.47 5.33
C VAL A 101 -0.35 2.27 6.64
N PRO A 102 0.42 1.87 7.67
CA PRO A 102 0.52 2.63 8.92
C PRO A 102 1.16 4.00 8.65
N PRO A 103 0.52 5.12 9.05
CA PRO A 103 1.14 6.42 8.87
C PRO A 103 2.34 6.55 9.80
N LYS A 104 3.42 7.13 9.29
CA LYS A 104 4.68 7.33 10.01
C LYS A 104 4.51 8.10 11.32
N THR A 105 3.49 8.94 11.42
CA THR A 105 3.13 9.67 12.64
C THR A 105 2.80 8.74 13.82
N LEU A 106 2.31 7.51 13.59
CA LEU A 106 2.04 6.55 14.66
C LEU A 106 3.29 6.20 15.49
N ALA A 107 4.48 6.32 14.89
CA ALA A 107 5.72 5.95 15.55
C ALA A 107 6.11 6.91 16.67
N ARG A 108 5.87 8.21 16.48
CA ARG A 108 6.37 9.28 17.37
C ARG A 108 5.28 10.09 18.03
N GLN A 109 4.05 10.03 17.54
CA GLN A 109 2.94 10.74 18.17
C GLN A 109 2.64 10.14 19.54
N THR A 110 2.51 11.02 20.53
CA THR A 110 2.15 10.69 21.91
C THR A 110 0.78 11.27 22.28
N VAL A 111 0.22 10.77 23.36
CA VAL A 111 -0.97 11.32 24.01
C VAL A 111 -0.67 11.72 25.45
N ASN A 112 -1.42 12.69 25.97
CA ASN A 112 -1.28 13.11 27.36
C ASN A 112 -1.84 12.02 28.28
N VAL A 113 -0.99 11.55 29.19
CA VAL A 113 -1.30 10.58 30.24
C VAL A 113 -0.82 11.18 31.57
N PRO A 114 -1.50 10.94 32.70
CA PRO A 114 -1.01 11.38 34.02
C PRO A 114 0.43 10.90 34.28
N GLU A 115 1.34 11.83 34.61
CA GLU A 115 2.78 11.55 34.74
C GLU A 115 3.10 10.50 35.81
N ASP A 116 2.29 10.41 36.87
CA ASP A 116 2.46 9.48 37.98
C ASP A 116 2.27 8.01 37.58
N LYS A 117 1.58 7.77 36.45
CA LYS A 117 1.23 6.43 35.95
C LYS A 117 1.79 6.16 34.56
N ALA A 118 2.29 7.20 33.87
CA ALA A 118 2.73 7.10 32.50
C ALA A 118 3.89 6.10 32.36
N LEU A 119 3.78 5.18 31.41
CA LEU A 119 4.93 4.40 30.98
C LEU A 119 5.98 5.36 30.38
N PRO A 120 7.28 5.10 30.59
CA PRO A 120 8.31 5.96 30.04
C PRO A 120 8.22 5.97 28.52
N TYR A 121 8.48 7.12 27.90
CA TYR A 121 8.67 7.20 26.47
C TYR A 121 10.05 6.65 26.11
N SER A 122 10.14 5.87 25.02
CA SER A 122 11.40 5.32 24.53
C SER A 122 11.66 5.77 23.10
N GLU A 123 12.82 6.37 22.88
CA GLU A 123 13.25 6.81 21.54
C GLU A 123 13.59 5.60 20.66
N THR A 124 14.21 4.57 21.23
CA THR A 124 14.55 3.36 20.47
C THR A 124 13.30 2.58 20.06
N ALA A 125 12.28 2.51 20.93
CA ALA A 125 10.98 1.92 20.58
C ALA A 125 10.28 2.70 19.46
N ALA A 126 10.25 4.04 19.55
CA ALA A 126 9.66 4.91 18.53
C ALA A 126 10.38 4.75 17.18
N ALA A 127 11.72 4.74 17.19
CA ALA A 127 12.53 4.52 16.00
C ALA A 127 12.29 3.15 15.35
N ARG A 128 12.07 2.10 16.16
CA ARG A 128 11.76 0.75 15.66
C ARG A 128 10.40 0.72 14.96
N VAL A 129 9.38 1.35 15.53
CA VAL A 129 8.07 1.50 14.88
C VAL A 129 8.19 2.31 13.59
N GLU A 130 8.96 3.41 13.61
CA GLU A 130 9.20 4.25 12.44
C GLU A 130 9.82 3.45 11.28
N LYS A 131 10.87 2.68 11.58
CA LYS A 131 11.54 1.81 10.63
C LYS A 131 10.60 0.76 10.06
N LEU A 132 9.73 0.18 10.89
CA LEU A 132 8.77 -0.84 10.45
C LEU A 132 7.63 -0.22 9.63
N CYS A 133 7.21 1.02 9.90
CA CYS A 133 6.30 1.78 9.04
C CYS A 133 6.90 1.99 7.64
N ASP A 134 8.16 2.44 7.58
CA ASP A 134 8.87 2.66 6.32
C ASP A 134 9.06 1.34 5.54
N ALA A 135 9.42 0.26 6.22
CA ALA A 135 9.52 -1.08 5.63
C ALA A 135 8.16 -1.59 5.11
N THR A 136 7.08 -1.36 5.87
CA THR A 136 5.71 -1.72 5.46
C THR A 136 5.29 -0.93 4.21
N ALA A 137 5.55 0.37 4.17
CA ALA A 137 5.26 1.21 3.00
C ALA A 137 6.05 0.76 1.76
N ASP A 138 7.33 0.41 1.94
CA ASP A 138 8.17 -0.13 0.86
C ASP A 138 7.64 -1.47 0.34
N PHE A 139 7.31 -2.42 1.23
CA PHE A 139 6.67 -3.70 0.88
C PHE A 139 5.37 -3.49 0.11
N MET A 140 4.45 -2.70 0.66
CA MET A 140 3.16 -2.38 0.03
C MET A 140 3.35 -1.77 -1.37
N SER A 141 4.31 -0.85 -1.53
CA SER A 141 4.58 -0.22 -2.83
C SER A 141 5.11 -1.17 -3.91
N LYS A 142 5.91 -2.16 -3.52
CA LYS A 142 6.40 -3.21 -4.42
C LYS A 142 5.26 -4.13 -4.85
N THR A 143 4.45 -4.56 -3.88
CA THR A 143 3.29 -5.41 -4.14
C THR A 143 2.30 -4.70 -5.06
N LEU A 144 1.97 -3.43 -4.78
CA LEU A 144 1.05 -2.64 -5.58
C LEU A 144 1.51 -2.46 -7.02
N LEU A 145 2.79 -2.13 -7.24
CA LEU A 145 3.32 -1.98 -8.58
C LEU A 145 3.28 -3.30 -9.36
N ALA A 146 3.75 -4.39 -8.76
CA ALA A 146 3.76 -5.70 -9.41
C ALA A 146 2.34 -6.18 -9.73
N MET A 147 1.40 -6.00 -8.79
CA MET A 147 -0.01 -6.31 -8.97
C MET A 147 -0.66 -5.47 -10.06
N ALA A 148 -0.34 -4.16 -10.12
CA ALA A 148 -0.87 -3.28 -11.16
C ALA A 148 -0.43 -3.68 -12.55
N VAL A 149 0.86 -4.01 -12.73
CA VAL A 149 1.38 -4.53 -13.99
C VAL A 149 0.71 -5.84 -14.38
N LEU A 150 0.55 -6.76 -13.42
CA LEU A 150 -0.03 -8.08 -13.69
C LEU A 150 -1.51 -8.00 -14.05
N PHE A 151 -2.31 -7.24 -13.30
CA PHE A 151 -3.72 -7.00 -13.64
C PHE A 151 -3.89 -6.27 -14.97
N ALA A 152 -3.06 -5.26 -15.24
CA ALA A 152 -3.05 -4.54 -16.52
C ALA A 152 -2.76 -5.50 -17.68
N LEU A 153 -1.72 -6.33 -17.55
CA LEU A 153 -1.32 -7.29 -18.56
C LEU A 153 -2.41 -8.33 -18.81
N THR A 154 -2.90 -8.98 -17.74
CA THR A 154 -3.98 -9.97 -17.84
C THR A 154 -5.23 -9.35 -18.47
N ASN A 155 -5.65 -8.14 -18.07
CA ASN A 155 -6.85 -7.53 -18.63
C ASN A 155 -6.71 -7.29 -20.14
N VAL A 156 -5.56 -6.77 -20.58
CA VAL A 156 -5.28 -6.54 -22.00
C VAL A 156 -5.27 -7.86 -22.78
N SER A 157 -4.58 -8.89 -22.29
CA SER A 157 -4.52 -10.19 -22.97
C SER A 157 -5.86 -10.91 -23.02
N MET A 158 -6.73 -10.66 -22.04
CA MET A 158 -8.07 -11.22 -21.96
C MET A 158 -9.03 -10.56 -22.95
N MET A 159 -8.88 -9.25 -23.20
CA MET A 159 -9.81 -8.47 -24.02
C MET A 159 -9.43 -8.41 -25.51
N LEU A 160 -8.15 -8.58 -25.83
CA LEU A 160 -7.66 -8.41 -27.20
C LEU A 160 -7.16 -9.75 -27.77
N PRO A 161 -7.90 -10.35 -28.73
CA PRO A 161 -7.56 -11.67 -29.28
C PRO A 161 -6.17 -11.73 -29.94
N ASP A 162 -5.67 -10.61 -30.46
CA ASP A 162 -4.36 -10.51 -31.09
C ASP A 162 -3.19 -10.42 -30.10
N ILE A 163 -3.47 -10.23 -28.81
CA ILE A 163 -2.49 -10.08 -27.72
C ILE A 163 -2.71 -11.19 -26.68
N SER A 164 -3.27 -12.32 -27.10
CA SER A 164 -3.51 -13.46 -26.22
C SER A 164 -2.18 -14.02 -25.71
N LEU A 165 -2.01 -14.04 -24.38
CA LEU A 165 -0.90 -14.74 -23.74
C LEU A 165 -1.22 -16.24 -23.67
N PRO A 166 -0.24 -17.13 -23.84
CA PRO A 166 -0.43 -18.54 -23.55
C PRO A 166 -0.91 -18.72 -22.10
N PHE A 167 -1.99 -19.48 -21.90
CA PHE A 167 -2.61 -19.67 -20.58
C PHE A 167 -1.61 -20.07 -19.48
N TRP A 168 -0.70 -21.02 -19.79
CA TRP A 168 0.33 -21.46 -18.83
C TRP A 168 1.37 -20.38 -18.49
N LEU A 169 1.64 -19.45 -19.42
CA LEU A 169 2.50 -18.31 -19.13
C LEU A 169 1.82 -17.37 -18.14
N GLU A 170 0.51 -17.13 -18.30
CA GLU A 170 -0.23 -16.30 -17.36
C GLU A 170 -0.24 -16.92 -15.95
N ILE A 171 -0.51 -18.22 -15.82
CA ILE A 171 -0.39 -18.94 -14.55
C ILE A 171 1.01 -18.78 -13.96
N ALA A 172 2.05 -18.97 -14.78
CA ALA A 172 3.43 -18.83 -14.33
C ALA A 172 3.74 -17.41 -13.82
N LEU A 173 3.18 -16.37 -14.44
CA LEU A 173 3.32 -14.98 -13.98
C LEU A 173 2.65 -14.75 -12.63
N TRP A 174 1.45 -15.29 -12.40
CA TRP A 174 0.76 -15.21 -11.11
C TRP A 174 1.49 -15.99 -10.00
N ILE A 175 2.05 -17.15 -10.31
CA ILE A 175 2.91 -17.91 -9.39
C ILE A 175 4.17 -17.10 -9.06
N ALA A 176 4.85 -16.56 -10.08
CA ALA A 176 6.05 -15.76 -9.90
C ALA A 176 5.79 -14.51 -9.05
N PHE A 177 4.66 -13.84 -9.26
CA PHE A 177 4.20 -12.73 -8.43
C PHE A 177 3.98 -13.14 -6.97
N THR A 178 3.32 -14.28 -6.74
CA THR A 178 3.09 -14.82 -5.39
C THR A 178 4.41 -15.12 -4.69
N VAL A 179 5.32 -15.84 -5.37
CA VAL A 179 6.66 -16.13 -4.85
C VAL A 179 7.42 -14.83 -4.56
N TYR A 180 7.35 -13.85 -5.45
CA TYR A 180 7.96 -12.53 -5.25
C TYR A 180 7.45 -11.86 -3.98
N ILE A 181 6.13 -11.78 -3.76
CA ILE A 181 5.56 -11.18 -2.55
C ILE A 181 6.05 -11.92 -1.30
N VAL A 182 6.03 -13.25 -1.31
CA VAL A 182 6.49 -14.07 -0.18
C VAL A 182 7.96 -13.78 0.12
N VAL A 183 8.82 -13.72 -0.89
CA VAL A 183 10.25 -13.40 -0.71
C VAL A 183 10.45 -12.01 -0.14
N VAL A 184 9.73 -10.99 -0.65
CA VAL A 184 9.83 -9.62 -0.12
C VAL A 184 9.30 -9.54 1.31
N ALA A 185 8.21 -10.25 1.63
CA ALA A 185 7.65 -10.31 2.97
C ALA A 185 8.62 -10.98 3.96
N ILE A 186 9.23 -12.11 3.59
CA ILE A 186 10.25 -12.79 4.41
C ILE A 186 11.44 -11.85 4.64
N ARG A 187 11.94 -11.17 3.60
CA ARG A 187 13.05 -10.21 3.75
C ARG A 187 12.70 -9.07 4.68
N MET A 188 11.45 -8.57 4.64
CA MET A 188 10.98 -7.53 5.55
C MET A 188 10.92 -8.03 7.00
N THR A 189 10.39 -9.23 7.26
CA THR A 189 10.18 -9.74 8.62
C THR A 189 11.44 -10.33 9.26
N THR A 190 12.43 -10.74 8.47
CA THR A 190 13.71 -11.29 8.95
C THR A 190 14.83 -10.27 9.05
N ALA A 191 14.64 -9.06 8.50
CA ALA A 191 15.63 -7.99 8.59
C ALA A 191 15.84 -7.58 10.05
N LYS A 192 17.07 -7.72 10.55
CA LYS A 192 17.45 -7.18 11.86
C LYS A 192 17.30 -5.67 11.83
N ASP A 193 16.65 -5.11 12.84
CA ASP A 193 16.52 -3.66 12.94
C ASP A 193 17.84 -2.98 13.35
N GLY A 194 18.73 -3.69 14.06
CA GLY A 194 20.03 -3.18 14.51
C GLY A 194 19.92 -2.06 15.55
N ILE A 195 18.76 -1.90 16.19
CA ILE A 195 18.51 -0.88 17.20
C ILE A 195 18.58 -1.57 18.57
N GLU A 196 19.61 -1.24 19.34
CA GLU A 196 19.75 -1.72 20.72
C GLU A 196 18.70 -1.05 21.62
N PRO A 197 17.97 -1.79 22.47
CA PRO A 197 16.94 -1.23 23.34
C PRO A 197 17.52 -0.32 24.44
N ASP A 198 16.99 0.90 24.56
CA ASP A 198 17.27 1.78 25.70
C ASP A 198 16.62 1.27 27.01
N GLU A 199 17.01 1.84 28.15
CA GLU A 199 16.47 1.44 29.47
C GLU A 199 14.94 1.58 29.53
N ALA A 200 14.40 2.63 28.90
CA ALA A 200 12.97 2.86 28.80
C ALA A 200 12.28 1.75 27.99
N GLU A 201 12.84 1.32 26.86
CA GLU A 201 12.34 0.22 26.03
C GLU A 201 12.37 -1.10 26.82
N GLN A 202 13.44 -1.37 27.57
CA GLN A 202 13.54 -2.57 28.40
C GLN A 202 12.47 -2.58 29.49
N GLN A 203 12.26 -1.46 30.19
CA GLN A 203 11.22 -1.31 31.19
C GLN A 203 9.82 -1.48 30.58
N ARG A 204 9.55 -0.85 29.43
CA ARG A 204 8.29 -1.00 28.69
C ARG A 204 8.06 -2.44 28.26
N ASN A 205 9.08 -3.11 27.74
CA ASN A 205 9.01 -4.50 27.30
C ASN A 205 8.67 -5.44 28.46
N HIS A 206 9.15 -5.16 29.66
CA HIS A 206 8.77 -5.90 30.86
C HIS A 206 7.29 -5.68 31.22
N LEU A 207 6.81 -4.43 31.20
CA LEU A 207 5.44 -4.05 31.56
C LEU A 207 4.40 -4.50 30.53
N LEU A 208 4.72 -4.40 29.24
CA LEU A 208 3.81 -4.70 28.11
C LEU A 208 3.94 -6.14 27.62
N ARG A 209 4.79 -6.96 28.25
CA ARG A 209 5.14 -8.31 27.79
C ARG A 209 3.93 -9.16 27.43
N MET A 210 2.85 -9.08 28.20
CA MET A 210 1.65 -9.93 28.05
C MET A 210 0.49 -9.26 27.29
N GLN A 211 0.67 -8.02 26.80
CA GLN A 211 -0.42 -7.26 26.19
C GLN A 211 -0.49 -7.36 24.66
N GLY A 212 0.48 -8.02 24.02
CA GLY A 212 0.57 -8.14 22.56
C GLY A 212 -0.30 -9.26 21.98
N GLY A 213 -1.06 -8.93 20.91
CA GLY A 213 -1.87 -9.89 20.17
C GLY A 213 -1.84 -9.67 18.65
N MET A 214 -3.00 -9.63 18.02
CA MET A 214 -3.22 -9.56 16.56
C MET A 214 -2.88 -8.18 15.95
N GLY A 215 -1.68 -7.65 16.23
CA GLY A 215 -1.23 -6.31 15.80
C GLY A 215 -1.76 -5.16 16.65
N THR A 216 -2.29 -5.46 17.84
CA THR A 216 -2.86 -4.46 18.76
C THR A 216 -2.50 -4.80 20.21
N TYR A 217 -2.53 -3.77 21.06
CA TYR A 217 -2.50 -3.88 22.51
C TYR A 217 -3.38 -2.78 23.13
N LYS A 218 -3.58 -2.80 24.45
CA LYS A 218 -4.42 -1.82 25.15
C LYS A 218 -3.81 -1.46 26.51
N GLU A 219 -3.09 -0.35 26.55
CA GLU A 219 -2.56 0.23 27.78
C GLU A 219 -2.95 1.71 27.87
N PRO A 220 -3.93 2.09 28.73
CA PRO A 220 -4.33 3.48 28.92
C PRO A 220 -3.23 4.38 29.45
N ASN A 221 -2.27 3.82 30.20
CA ASN A 221 -1.17 4.58 30.78
C ASN A 221 0.05 4.68 29.87
N ASP A 222 0.00 4.11 28.67
CA ASP A 222 1.10 4.22 27.71
C ASP A 222 0.89 5.43 26.81
N PRO A 223 1.74 6.48 26.88
CA PRO A 223 1.60 7.65 26.03
C PRO A 223 1.89 7.35 24.55
N MET A 224 2.58 6.24 24.22
CA MET A 224 2.87 5.87 22.83
C MET A 224 1.65 5.23 22.14
N LEU A 225 1.47 5.55 20.86
CA LEU A 225 0.37 5.03 20.05
C LEU A 225 0.66 3.67 19.41
N ALA A 226 1.93 3.29 19.31
CA ALA A 226 2.34 2.01 18.76
C ALA A 226 3.67 1.58 19.38
N ALA A 227 3.89 0.27 19.40
CA ALA A 227 5.11 -0.33 19.88
C ALA A 227 5.42 -1.60 19.07
N VAL A 228 6.70 -1.96 19.03
CA VAL A 228 7.13 -3.29 18.58
C VAL A 228 7.35 -4.13 19.84
N LEU A 229 6.51 -5.14 20.04
CA LEU A 229 6.53 -5.93 21.28
C LEU A 229 7.49 -7.11 21.14
N PRO A 230 8.16 -7.55 22.24
CA PRO A 230 9.16 -8.62 22.19
C PRO A 230 8.64 -9.95 21.63
N GLN A 231 7.34 -10.22 21.81
CA GLN A 231 6.71 -11.45 21.30
C GLN A 231 6.56 -11.44 19.76
N ALA A 232 6.65 -10.27 19.13
CA ALA A 232 6.45 -10.10 17.70
C ALA A 232 7.32 -8.96 17.13
N PRO A 233 8.65 -9.13 17.08
CA PRO A 233 9.59 -8.08 16.69
C PRO A 233 9.40 -7.57 15.25
N GLY A 234 8.77 -8.38 14.39
CA GLY A 234 8.43 -7.99 13.01
C GLY A 234 7.06 -7.35 12.84
N LYS A 235 6.35 -6.98 13.92
CA LYS A 235 4.97 -6.46 13.86
C LYS A 235 4.83 -5.14 14.62
N ILE A 236 4.10 -4.22 14.02
CA ILE A 236 3.63 -3.01 14.71
C ILE A 236 2.39 -3.38 15.52
N SER A 237 2.46 -3.19 16.84
CA SER A 237 1.30 -3.30 17.72
C SER A 237 0.75 -1.91 17.98
N VAL A 238 -0.51 -1.66 17.62
CA VAL A 238 -1.17 -0.36 17.81
C VAL A 238 -1.88 -0.31 19.16
N ASN A 239 -1.69 0.77 19.92
CA ASN A 239 -2.36 1.01 21.18
C ASN A 239 -3.82 1.44 20.96
N THR A 240 -4.75 0.57 21.30
CA THR A 240 -6.19 0.79 21.15
C THR A 240 -6.83 1.46 22.35
N ALA A 241 -6.08 1.79 23.40
CA ALA A 241 -6.60 2.61 24.49
C ALA A 241 -6.93 4.04 24.00
N HIS A 242 -6.20 4.52 22.99
CA HIS A 242 -6.25 5.91 22.55
C HIS A 242 -7.00 6.11 21.23
N ALA A 243 -7.63 7.29 21.08
CA ALA A 243 -8.43 7.61 19.90
C ALA A 243 -7.64 7.54 18.56
N PRO A 244 -6.38 8.01 18.47
CA PRO A 244 -5.61 7.89 17.22
C PRO A 244 -5.39 6.43 16.77
N GLY A 245 -5.05 5.54 17.70
CA GLY A 245 -4.87 4.11 17.41
C GLY A 245 -6.18 3.45 16.97
N LYS A 246 -7.31 3.76 17.64
CA LYS A 246 -8.64 3.30 17.22
C LYS A 246 -9.01 3.80 15.82
N ARG A 247 -8.76 5.07 15.50
CA ARG A 247 -9.04 5.64 14.17
C ARG A 247 -8.26 4.93 13.07
N TYR A 248 -6.98 4.62 13.31
CA TYR A 248 -6.18 3.84 12.38
C TYR A 248 -6.79 2.45 12.12
N LEU A 249 -7.14 1.71 13.18
CA LEU A 249 -7.77 0.40 13.02
C LEU A 249 -9.12 0.47 12.31
N TRP A 250 -9.95 1.45 12.65
CA TRP A 250 -11.21 1.68 11.94
C TRP A 250 -11.01 1.91 10.45
N ARG A 251 -10.00 2.70 10.07
CA ARG A 251 -9.62 2.91 8.67
C ARG A 251 -9.22 1.60 7.98
N VAL A 252 -8.39 0.78 8.63
CA VAL A 252 -8.00 -0.54 8.11
C VAL A 252 -9.22 -1.45 7.92
N MET A 253 -10.04 -1.59 8.95
CA MET A 253 -11.22 -2.48 8.93
C MET A 253 -12.24 -2.04 7.89
N THR A 254 -12.58 -0.75 7.83
CA THR A 254 -13.50 -0.20 6.83
C THR A 254 -12.97 -0.41 5.42
N SER A 255 -11.66 -0.26 5.20
CA SER A 255 -11.02 -0.48 3.91
C SER A 255 -11.09 -1.94 3.44
N VAL A 256 -10.84 -2.89 4.35
CA VAL A 256 -10.92 -4.32 4.05
C VAL A 256 -12.37 -4.72 3.76
N VAL A 257 -13.33 -4.28 4.58
CA VAL A 257 -14.75 -4.55 4.33
C VAL A 257 -15.21 -3.93 3.02
N ALA A 258 -14.84 -2.68 2.74
CA ALA A 258 -15.23 -1.98 1.51
C ALA A 258 -14.72 -2.71 0.26
N VAL A 259 -13.46 -3.17 0.23
CA VAL A 259 -12.94 -3.88 -0.94
C VAL A 259 -13.62 -5.24 -1.13
N LEU A 260 -13.93 -5.95 -0.05
CA LEU A 260 -14.68 -7.21 -0.13
C LEU A 260 -16.09 -6.98 -0.69
N VAL A 261 -16.78 -5.92 -0.25
CA VAL A 261 -18.09 -5.54 -0.79
C VAL A 261 -17.99 -5.19 -2.26
N VAL A 262 -16.98 -4.41 -2.68
CA VAL A 262 -16.75 -4.09 -4.11
C VAL A 262 -16.55 -5.37 -4.93
N CYS A 263 -15.69 -6.28 -4.48
CA CYS A 263 -15.47 -7.56 -5.17
C CYS A 263 -16.72 -8.44 -5.21
N LEU A 264 -17.57 -8.41 -4.19
CA LEU A 264 -18.84 -9.15 -4.17
C LEU A 264 -19.87 -8.54 -5.09
N LEU A 265 -19.99 -7.21 -5.15
CA LEU A 265 -20.92 -6.53 -6.06
C LEU A 265 -20.61 -6.86 -7.53
N PHE A 266 -19.34 -7.06 -7.86
CA PHE A 266 -18.88 -7.51 -9.15
C PHE A 266 -19.31 -8.94 -9.54
N VAL A 267 -19.80 -9.75 -8.60
CA VAL A 267 -20.41 -11.07 -8.90
C VAL A 267 -21.85 -10.92 -9.37
N PHE A 268 -22.51 -9.80 -9.06
CA PHE A 268 -23.94 -9.56 -9.31
C PHE A 268 -24.20 -8.53 -10.41
N ILE A 269 -23.15 -8.00 -11.04
CA ILE A 269 -23.19 -7.02 -12.13
C ILE A 269 -22.53 -7.67 -13.34
#